data_AF-A0A7C4FPQ3-F1
#
_entry.id   AF-A0A7C4FPQ3-F1
#
_cell.length_a   1.000
_cell.length_b   1.000
_cell.length_c   1.000
_cell.angle_alpha   90.00
_cell.angle_beta   90.00
_cell.angle_gamma   90.00
#
_symmetry.space_group_name_H-M   'P 1'
#
loop_
_entity.id
_entity.type
_entity.pdbx_description
1 polymer ?
#
loop_
_entity_poly.entity_id
_entity_poly.type
_entity_poly.pdbx_seq_one_letter_code
_entity_poly.pdbx_strand_id
1 'polypeptide(L)'
;MLRVWVQDCMTRIFPHSKVLENSDKNVFLRSAKNEVACFQIGITTTISRDLNNLKIQVSDMLSASGEVLPKENIEVLYAGFVPVHWHSAGNTESDLEGIAPGFYPDPLLPTLWREVDRVQFPNVISVWVRIRINDDIPSGNFKGNLNISCRAGEDTVNVELQVLPFALPKISHFLMTNWFLVGSILKFHKLEPLTERFWQVIERYAVNLADHRQNVVLTPLFCMSNIPKLIDGRTQGQLIDIVEKGSGQYEFDLHNLDRWIELFFRHG
;
A
#
# COMPACT_ATOMS: atom_id res chain seq x y z
N MET A 1 10.49 -6.58 28.57
CA MET A 1 9.29 -7.42 28.37
C MET A 1 8.61 -6.95 27.10
N LEU A 2 8.30 -7.89 26.19
CA LEU A 2 7.53 -7.61 24.98
C LEU A 2 6.12 -7.14 25.35
N ARG A 3 5.63 -6.09 24.66
CA ARG A 3 4.26 -5.59 24.78
C ARG A 3 3.68 -5.43 23.38
N VAL A 4 2.50 -5.99 23.18
CA VAL A 4 1.77 -6.00 21.92
C VAL A 4 0.34 -5.52 22.17
N TRP A 5 -0.18 -4.68 21.27
CA TRP A 5 -1.57 -4.22 21.29
C TRP A 5 -2.15 -4.07 19.89
N VAL A 6 -3.48 -4.06 19.80
CA VAL A 6 -4.24 -3.80 18.59
C VAL A 6 -4.64 -2.33 18.51
N GLN A 7 -4.66 -1.77 17.30
CA GLN A 7 -5.20 -0.46 16.96
C GLN A 7 -6.04 -0.56 15.69
N ASP A 8 -7.06 0.27 15.55
CA ASP A 8 -7.77 0.43 14.27
C ASP A 8 -6.85 0.98 13.15
N CYS A 9 -7.32 0.88 11.91
CA CYS A 9 -6.58 1.37 10.74
C CYS A 9 -6.67 2.89 10.52
N MET A 10 -7.47 3.62 11.30
CA MET A 10 -7.68 5.06 11.17
C MET A 10 -6.77 5.87 12.11
N THR A 11 -6.16 5.21 13.11
CA THR A 11 -5.29 5.84 14.10
C THR A 11 -3.85 5.37 13.92
N ARG A 12 -2.95 6.26 13.54
CA ARG A 12 -1.54 5.92 13.32
C ARG A 12 -0.79 5.62 14.62
N ILE A 13 -0.04 4.51 14.65
CA ILE A 13 0.87 4.18 15.76
C ILE A 13 2.24 4.79 15.49
N PHE A 14 2.59 5.85 16.21
CA PHE A 14 3.86 6.55 16.11
C PHE A 14 5.01 5.85 16.86
N PRO A 15 6.28 6.15 16.49
CA PRO A 15 7.49 5.75 17.23
C PRO A 15 7.48 5.96 18.75
N HIS A 16 6.72 6.97 19.19
CA HIS A 16 6.64 7.45 20.56
C HIS A 16 5.25 7.22 21.17
N SER A 17 4.38 6.48 20.49
CA SER A 17 3.07 6.12 21.02
C SER A 17 3.21 5.45 22.38
N LYS A 18 2.38 5.87 23.33
CA LYS A 18 2.33 5.27 24.66
C LYS A 18 1.66 3.91 24.59
N VAL A 19 2.15 2.96 25.37
CA VAL A 19 1.52 1.65 25.52
C VAL A 19 0.26 1.80 26.35
N LEU A 20 -0.86 1.31 25.84
CA LEU A 20 -2.11 1.27 26.60
C LEU A 20 -2.00 0.18 27.68
N GLU A 21 -2.14 0.56 28.95
CA GLU A 21 -1.95 -0.32 30.11
C GLU A 21 -2.97 -1.48 30.20
N ASN A 22 -4.02 -1.46 29.38
CA ASN A 22 -5.01 -2.55 29.23
C ASN A 22 -5.29 -2.80 27.74
N SER A 23 -4.24 -3.08 26.97
CA SER A 23 -4.35 -3.26 25.53
C SER A 23 -5.08 -4.55 25.17
N ASP A 24 -6.15 -4.44 24.39
CA ASP A 24 -6.80 -5.60 23.81
C ASP A 24 -5.87 -6.25 22.77
N LYS A 25 -5.87 -7.58 22.76
CA LYS A 25 -5.16 -8.43 21.81
C LYS A 25 -6.11 -9.23 20.94
N ASN A 26 -7.41 -8.96 21.05
CA ASN A 26 -8.45 -9.52 20.22
C ASN A 26 -8.90 -8.46 19.22
N VAL A 27 -8.96 -8.86 17.96
CA VAL A 27 -9.46 -8.05 16.87
C VAL A 27 -10.80 -8.63 16.47
N PHE A 28 -11.81 -7.77 16.33
CA PHE A 28 -13.07 -8.14 15.69
C PHE A 28 -13.27 -7.28 14.45
N LEU A 29 -13.41 -7.93 13.29
CA LEU A 29 -13.63 -7.28 11.99
C LEU A 29 -14.90 -7.80 11.36
N ARG A 30 -15.56 -6.93 10.60
CA ARG A 30 -16.66 -7.29 9.69
C ARG A 30 -16.25 -6.88 8.30
N SER A 31 -16.45 -7.76 7.32
CA SER A 31 -16.14 -7.43 5.94
C SER A 31 -17.06 -8.16 4.97
N ALA A 32 -17.39 -7.49 3.89
CA ALA A 32 -18.06 -8.09 2.75
C ALA A 32 -17.08 -8.92 1.92
N LYS A 33 -17.61 -9.79 1.05
CA LYS A 33 -16.77 -10.39 0.00
C LYS A 33 -16.31 -9.31 -0.99
N ASN A 34 -15.15 -9.51 -1.60
CA ASN A 34 -14.38 -8.57 -2.39
C ASN A 34 -13.88 -7.32 -1.64
N GLU A 35 -13.98 -7.27 -0.32
CA GLU A 35 -13.45 -6.17 0.48
C GLU A 35 -12.07 -6.52 1.08
N VAL A 36 -11.35 -5.49 1.53
CA VAL A 36 -10.10 -5.64 2.29
C VAL A 36 -10.33 -5.07 3.69
N ALA A 37 -10.32 -5.93 4.70
CA ALA A 37 -10.35 -5.51 6.09
C ALA A 37 -8.92 -5.23 6.57
N CYS A 38 -8.75 -4.25 7.47
CA CYS A 38 -7.42 -3.93 8.00
C CYS A 38 -7.45 -3.44 9.44
N PHE A 39 -6.33 -3.64 10.12
CA PHE A 39 -6.05 -3.13 11.45
C PHE A 39 -4.54 -2.99 11.63
N GLN A 40 -4.12 -2.44 12.76
CA GLN A 40 -2.72 -2.29 13.12
C GLN A 40 -2.39 -3.03 14.41
N ILE A 41 -1.13 -3.44 14.53
CA ILE A 41 -0.52 -4.00 15.72
C ILE A 41 0.63 -3.09 16.13
N GLY A 42 0.58 -2.60 17.36
CA GLY A 42 1.71 -1.92 17.99
C GLY A 42 2.58 -2.90 18.75
N ILE A 43 3.89 -2.82 18.55
CA ILE A 43 4.86 -3.73 19.17
C ILE A 43 5.98 -2.91 19.81
N THR A 44 6.27 -3.17 21.08
CA THR A 44 7.33 -2.48 21.82
C THR A 44 7.92 -3.36 22.91
N THR A 45 9.04 -2.92 23.46
CA THR A 45 9.73 -3.54 24.59
C THR A 45 10.47 -2.45 25.35
N THR A 46 10.86 -2.74 26.58
CA THR A 46 11.69 -1.86 27.42
C THR A 46 13.06 -1.57 26.81
N ILE A 47 13.62 -2.53 26.05
CA ILE A 47 14.97 -2.44 25.47
C ILE A 47 14.85 -2.59 23.94
N SER A 48 14.91 -1.48 23.19
CA SER A 48 14.56 -1.43 21.76
C SER A 48 15.32 -2.45 20.88
N ARG A 49 16.60 -2.73 21.19
CA ARG A 49 17.40 -3.77 20.48
C ARG A 49 16.81 -5.18 20.60
N ASP A 50 15.95 -5.44 21.58
CA ASP A 50 15.31 -6.75 21.75
C ASP A 50 14.15 -6.95 20.75
N LEU A 51 13.80 -5.92 19.97
CA LEU A 51 12.92 -6.03 18.80
C LEU A 51 13.63 -6.51 17.53
N ASN A 52 14.93 -6.82 17.60
CA ASN A 52 15.63 -7.49 16.51
C ASN A 52 15.06 -8.90 16.31
N ASN A 53 15.17 -9.39 15.07
CA ASN A 53 14.58 -10.67 14.64
C ASN A 53 13.06 -10.74 14.87
N LEU A 54 12.36 -9.60 14.83
CA LEU A 54 10.90 -9.58 14.86
C LEU A 54 10.35 -10.39 13.69
N LYS A 55 9.53 -11.39 14.00
CA LYS A 55 8.78 -12.20 13.05
C LYS A 55 7.32 -12.24 13.46
N ILE A 56 6.45 -12.16 12.47
CA ILE A 56 5.00 -12.30 12.65
C ILE A 56 4.56 -13.43 11.73
N GLN A 57 4.01 -14.47 12.32
CA GLN A 57 3.50 -15.63 11.61
C GLN A 57 1.98 -15.60 11.67
N VAL A 58 1.34 -15.73 10.52
CA VAL A 58 -0.11 -15.76 10.41
C VAL A 58 -0.58 -17.21 10.26
N SER A 59 -1.64 -17.55 10.98
CA SER A 59 -2.35 -18.83 10.82
C SER A 59 -3.48 -18.71 9.82
N ASP A 60 -3.88 -19.84 9.23
CA ASP A 60 -5.16 -19.90 8.54
C ASP A 60 -6.29 -19.55 9.51
N MET A 61 -7.32 -18.86 9.03
CA MET A 61 -8.51 -18.62 9.86
C MET A 61 -9.55 -19.70 9.58
N LEU A 62 -10.11 -20.27 10.65
CA LEU A 62 -11.05 -21.38 10.57
C LEU A 62 -12.43 -20.96 11.03
N SER A 63 -13.44 -21.39 10.29
CA SER A 63 -14.84 -21.32 10.76
C SER A 63 -15.17 -22.52 11.65
N ALA A 64 -16.27 -22.42 12.40
CA ALA A 64 -16.76 -23.53 13.21
C ALA A 64 -17.18 -24.77 12.37
N SER A 65 -17.51 -24.57 11.09
CA SER A 65 -17.86 -25.65 10.15
C SER A 65 -16.68 -26.22 9.38
N GLY A 66 -15.46 -25.72 9.61
CA GLY A 66 -14.23 -26.22 8.97
C GLY A 66 -13.85 -25.51 7.66
N GLU A 67 -14.61 -24.52 7.21
CA GLU A 67 -14.19 -23.63 6.10
C GLU A 67 -12.94 -22.86 6.49
N VAL A 68 -12.06 -22.63 5.50
CA VAL A 68 -10.75 -22.02 5.69
C VAL A 68 -10.66 -20.71 4.93
N LEU A 69 -10.25 -19.65 5.62
CA LEU A 69 -9.68 -18.45 4.99
C LEU A 69 -8.15 -18.62 5.04
N PRO A 70 -7.49 -18.83 3.89
CA PRO A 70 -6.07 -19.16 3.86
C PRO A 70 -5.22 -17.99 4.31
N LYS A 71 -4.15 -18.25 5.06
CA LYS A 71 -3.22 -17.20 5.54
C LYS A 71 -2.60 -16.38 4.40
N GLU A 72 -2.55 -16.91 3.19
CA GLU A 72 -2.09 -16.21 1.98
C GLU A 72 -2.95 -14.98 1.64
N ASN A 73 -4.19 -14.92 2.13
CA ASN A 73 -5.06 -13.75 2.02
C ASN A 73 -4.77 -12.68 3.08
N ILE A 74 -3.82 -12.94 4.00
CA ILE A 74 -3.49 -12.07 5.11
C ILE A 74 -2.07 -11.53 4.94
N GLU A 75 -1.97 -10.25 4.59
CA GLU A 75 -0.71 -9.55 4.42
C GLU A 75 -0.29 -8.87 5.72
N VAL A 76 0.98 -9.07 6.12
CA VAL A 76 1.62 -8.36 7.21
C VAL A 76 2.58 -7.34 6.62
N LEU A 77 2.38 -6.07 6.95
CA LEU A 77 3.12 -4.95 6.39
C LEU A 77 3.69 -4.10 7.50
N TYR A 78 4.94 -3.73 7.37
CA TYR A 78 5.64 -2.94 8.37
C TYR A 78 5.64 -1.49 7.97
N ALA A 79 5.19 -0.60 8.84
CA ALA A 79 5.24 0.82 8.57
C ALA A 79 6.69 1.32 8.64
N GLY A 80 7.22 1.78 7.51
CA GLY A 80 8.47 2.52 7.43
C GLY A 80 8.28 3.97 7.86
N PHE A 81 9.37 4.66 8.16
CA PHE A 81 9.32 6.01 8.74
C PHE A 81 9.74 7.07 7.72
N VAL A 82 8.89 8.06 7.51
CA VAL A 82 9.16 9.26 6.71
C VAL A 82 9.57 10.39 7.65
N PRO A 83 10.73 11.03 7.44
CA PRO A 83 11.07 12.24 8.18
C PRO A 83 10.18 13.40 7.71
N VAL A 84 9.40 13.94 8.63
CA VAL A 84 8.61 15.16 8.45
C VAL A 84 9.28 16.28 9.21
N HIS A 85 9.69 17.32 8.50
CA HIS A 85 10.46 18.42 9.08
C HIS A 85 9.58 19.54 9.64
N TRP A 86 8.44 19.82 8.99
CA TRP A 86 7.55 20.92 9.35
C TRP A 86 6.10 20.53 9.13
N HIS A 87 5.21 21.12 9.93
CA HIS A 87 3.79 21.13 9.65
C HIS A 87 3.49 22.11 8.51
N SER A 88 2.43 21.84 7.75
CA SER A 88 1.88 22.84 6.83
C SER A 88 1.39 24.05 7.61
N ALA A 89 1.53 25.24 7.05
CA ALA A 89 1.05 26.47 7.68
C ALA A 89 -0.48 26.48 7.80
N GLY A 90 -0.99 27.14 8.85
CA GLY A 90 -2.43 27.35 9.05
C GLY A 90 -3.17 26.23 9.77
N ASN A 91 -2.48 25.16 10.19
CA ASN A 91 -3.09 24.10 11.01
C ASN A 91 -3.20 24.52 12.48
N THR A 92 -4.30 24.12 13.11
CA THR A 92 -4.49 24.14 14.56
C THR A 92 -4.00 22.84 15.18
N GLU A 93 -3.81 22.77 16.49
CA GLU A 93 -3.39 21.53 17.17
C GLU A 93 -4.34 20.36 16.90
N SER A 94 -5.64 20.61 16.75
CA SER A 94 -6.63 19.56 16.43
C SER A 94 -6.55 19.03 15.01
N ASP A 95 -5.91 19.76 14.09
CA ASP A 95 -5.69 19.31 12.71
C ASP A 95 -4.47 18.39 12.58
N LEU A 96 -3.63 18.33 13.63
CA LEU A 96 -2.36 17.61 13.61
C LEU A 96 -2.52 16.20 14.16
N GLU A 97 -2.19 15.20 13.33
CA GLU A 97 -2.12 13.79 13.75
C GLU A 97 -0.89 13.50 14.63
N GLY A 98 0.20 14.24 14.43
CA GLY A 98 1.47 14.04 15.13
C GLY A 98 2.29 15.32 15.23
N ILE A 99 3.57 15.18 15.58
CA ILE A 99 4.49 16.31 15.78
C ILE A 99 5.53 16.40 14.66
N ALA A 100 5.89 17.62 14.27
CA ALA A 100 7.01 17.92 13.39
C ALA A 100 7.97 18.90 14.10
N PRO A 101 9.30 18.71 14.00
CA PRO A 101 9.97 17.63 13.26
C PRO A 101 9.79 16.26 13.92
N GLY A 102 9.60 15.22 13.11
CA GLY A 102 9.31 13.86 13.60
C GLY A 102 9.28 12.80 12.51
N PHE A 103 9.19 11.54 12.93
CA PHE A 103 9.08 10.39 12.04
C PHE A 103 7.63 9.91 11.96
N TYR A 104 7.08 9.90 10.75
CA TYR A 104 5.72 9.42 10.47
C TYR A 104 5.78 8.00 9.90
N PRO A 105 5.11 7.03 10.53
CA PRO A 105 5.02 5.67 10.02
C PRO A 105 4.03 5.62 8.86
N ASP A 106 4.51 5.54 7.62
CA ASP A 106 3.68 5.79 6.42
C ASP A 106 3.83 4.71 5.34
N PRO A 107 4.99 4.49 4.69
CA PRO A 107 5.12 3.45 3.69
C PRO A 107 4.91 2.07 4.31
N LEU A 108 3.98 1.30 3.76
CA LEU A 108 3.70 -0.07 4.17
C LEU A 108 4.59 -1.03 3.39
N LEU A 109 5.55 -1.64 4.08
CA LEU A 109 6.57 -2.50 3.47
C LEU A 109 6.28 -3.98 3.75
N PRO A 110 6.36 -4.88 2.76
CA PRO A 110 6.09 -6.31 2.96
C PRO A 110 7.17 -7.02 3.79
N THR A 111 8.34 -6.40 3.93
CA THR A 111 9.46 -6.95 4.67
C THR A 111 10.05 -5.91 5.59
N LEU A 112 10.27 -6.31 6.83
CA LEU A 112 11.02 -5.51 7.78
C LEU A 112 12.51 -5.77 7.56
N TRP A 113 13.27 -4.73 7.22
CA TRP A 113 14.73 -4.82 7.10
C TRP A 113 15.36 -4.94 8.51
N ARG A 114 15.25 -6.12 9.15
CA ARG A 114 15.68 -6.33 10.55
C ARG A 114 16.49 -7.59 10.81
N GLU A 115 17.09 -8.15 9.76
CA GLU A 115 18.04 -9.25 9.88
C GLU A 115 19.44 -8.81 10.35
N VAL A 116 19.66 -7.49 10.55
CA VAL A 116 20.96 -6.95 10.99
C VAL A 116 20.89 -6.49 12.45
N ASP A 117 21.71 -7.12 13.27
CA ASP A 117 21.75 -6.97 14.73
C ASP A 117 22.21 -5.61 15.30
N ARG A 118 22.38 -4.60 14.45
CA ARG A 118 23.20 -3.42 14.77
C ARG A 118 22.50 -2.07 14.64
N VAL A 119 21.19 -2.04 14.47
CA VAL A 119 20.47 -0.77 14.27
C VAL A 119 19.57 -0.47 15.45
N GLN A 120 19.77 0.69 16.09
CA GLN A 120 18.82 1.24 17.06
C GLN A 120 17.65 1.84 16.29
N PHE A 121 16.44 1.38 16.63
CA PHE A 121 15.20 1.77 15.99
C PHE A 121 14.25 2.40 17.00
N PRO A 122 13.21 3.10 16.52
CA PRO A 122 12.17 3.62 17.37
C PRO A 122 11.59 2.54 18.31
N ASN A 123 11.22 2.97 19.51
CA ASN A 123 10.78 2.09 20.59
C ASN A 123 9.49 1.34 20.25
N VAL A 124 8.71 1.85 19.30
CA VAL A 124 7.44 1.28 18.85
C VAL A 124 7.53 0.97 17.35
N ILE A 125 6.96 -0.18 16.98
CA ILE A 125 6.78 -0.63 15.61
C ILE A 125 5.29 -0.68 15.33
N SER A 126 4.86 -0.05 14.25
CA SER A 126 3.53 -0.28 13.70
C SER A 126 3.60 -1.35 12.62
N VAL A 127 2.70 -2.32 12.73
CA VAL A 127 2.49 -3.37 11.75
C VAL A 127 1.05 -3.30 11.28
N TRP A 128 0.83 -3.12 10.00
CA TRP A 128 -0.45 -3.22 9.35
C TRP A 128 -0.76 -4.67 8.98
N VAL A 129 -1.99 -5.09 9.22
CA VAL A 129 -2.51 -6.37 8.77
C VAL A 129 -3.65 -6.10 7.80
N ARG A 130 -3.54 -6.60 6.57
CA ARG A 130 -4.61 -6.55 5.56
C ARG A 130 -5.13 -7.95 5.31
N ILE A 131 -6.44 -8.12 5.36
CA ILE A 131 -7.12 -9.38 5.08
C ILE A 131 -7.97 -9.17 3.84
N ARG A 132 -7.72 -9.94 2.78
CA ARG A 132 -8.50 -9.91 1.53
C ARG A 132 -9.58 -10.97 1.57
N ILE A 133 -10.83 -10.56 1.41
CA ILE A 133 -11.96 -11.48 1.41
C ILE A 133 -12.36 -11.70 -0.04
N ASN A 134 -11.86 -12.75 -0.67
CA ASN A 134 -12.20 -13.09 -2.05
C ASN A 134 -13.68 -13.56 -2.15
N ASP A 135 -14.21 -13.66 -3.37
CA ASP A 135 -15.61 -14.05 -3.62
C ASP A 135 -15.93 -15.51 -3.26
N ASP A 136 -14.93 -16.37 -3.38
CA ASP A 136 -14.98 -17.80 -3.05
C ASP A 136 -15.01 -18.07 -1.54
N ILE A 137 -14.54 -17.14 -0.69
CA ILE A 137 -14.61 -17.27 0.76
C ILE A 137 -16.09 -17.32 1.23
N PRO A 138 -16.54 -18.38 1.94
CA PRO A 138 -17.91 -18.46 2.44
C PRO A 138 -18.23 -17.36 3.46
N SER A 139 -19.50 -16.98 3.56
CA SER A 139 -19.96 -16.11 4.64
C SER A 139 -19.96 -16.85 5.98
N GLY A 140 -19.55 -16.20 7.06
CA GLY A 140 -19.47 -16.82 8.38
C GLY A 140 -18.44 -16.15 9.27
N ASN A 141 -18.26 -16.70 10.46
CA ASN A 141 -17.24 -16.24 11.40
C ASN A 141 -16.00 -17.12 11.27
N PHE A 142 -14.85 -16.49 11.09
CA PHE A 142 -13.54 -17.11 11.01
C PHE A 142 -12.68 -16.65 12.18
N LYS A 143 -11.90 -17.57 12.75
CA LYS A 143 -10.97 -17.28 13.84
C LYS A 143 -9.57 -17.72 13.48
N GLY A 144 -8.60 -16.84 13.73
CA GLY A 144 -7.19 -17.11 13.56
C GLY A 144 -6.36 -16.30 14.54
N ASN A 145 -5.05 -16.37 14.37
CA ASN A 145 -4.09 -15.63 15.19
C ASN A 145 -2.85 -15.22 14.40
N LEU A 146 -2.21 -14.16 14.89
CA LEU A 146 -0.86 -13.76 14.52
C LEU A 146 0.06 -14.04 15.71
N ASN A 147 1.11 -14.82 15.49
CA ASN A 147 2.14 -15.08 16.50
C ASN A 147 3.32 -14.15 16.26
N ILE A 148 3.59 -13.30 17.25
CA ILE A 148 4.65 -12.30 17.24
C ILE A 148 5.80 -12.85 18.06
N SER A 149 7.00 -12.86 17.50
CA SER A 149 8.20 -13.33 18.18
C SER A 149 9.38 -12.40 17.91
N CYS A 150 10.18 -12.12 18.93
CA CYS A 150 11.44 -11.40 18.84
C CYS A 150 12.34 -11.79 20.02
N ARG A 151 13.48 -11.13 20.21
CA ARG A 151 14.37 -11.42 21.36
C ARG A 151 13.75 -11.10 22.71
N ALA A 152 12.78 -10.18 22.76
CA ALA A 152 12.09 -9.80 23.98
C ALA A 152 11.07 -10.85 24.45
N GLY A 153 10.74 -11.85 23.62
CA GLY A 153 9.78 -12.91 23.90
C GLY A 153 8.81 -13.16 22.74
N GLU A 154 7.72 -13.83 23.07
CA GLU A 154 6.63 -14.17 22.16
C GLU A 154 5.31 -13.60 22.70
N ASP A 155 4.39 -13.28 21.79
CA ASP A 155 3.05 -12.81 22.10
C ASP A 155 2.11 -13.16 20.94
N THR A 156 0.80 -13.10 21.18
CA THR A 156 -0.21 -13.50 20.18
C THR A 156 -1.33 -12.47 20.11
N VAL A 157 -1.77 -12.17 18.88
CA VAL A 157 -2.99 -11.40 18.60
C VAL A 157 -4.02 -12.35 18.00
N ASN A 158 -5.20 -12.42 18.61
CA ASN A 158 -6.33 -13.22 18.12
C ASN A 158 -7.18 -12.35 17.18
N VAL A 159 -7.66 -12.96 16.10
CA VAL A 159 -8.49 -12.27 15.10
C VAL A 159 -9.77 -13.06 14.90
N GLU A 160 -10.90 -12.37 15.04
CA GLU A 160 -12.22 -12.84 14.62
C GLU A 160 -12.70 -11.97 13.45
N LEU A 161 -13.00 -12.62 12.33
CA LEU A 161 -13.52 -11.98 11.12
C LEU A 161 -14.90 -12.54 10.82
N GLN A 162 -15.90 -11.66 10.73
CA GLN A 162 -17.21 -11.98 10.20
C GLN A 162 -17.28 -11.60 8.72
N VAL A 163 -17.34 -12.62 7.85
CA VAL A 163 -17.61 -12.46 6.41
C VAL A 163 -19.12 -12.35 6.21
N LEU A 164 -19.57 -11.20 5.71
CA LEU A 164 -20.98 -10.88 5.53
C LEU A 164 -21.58 -11.66 4.34
N PRO A 165 -22.90 -11.95 4.33
CA PRO A 165 -23.56 -12.74 3.29
C PRO A 165 -23.84 -11.94 2.01
N PHE A 166 -22.91 -11.05 1.62
CA PHE A 166 -22.98 -10.31 0.36
C PHE A 166 -21.57 -9.99 -0.15
N ALA A 167 -21.48 -9.67 -1.44
CA ALA A 167 -20.24 -9.28 -2.09
C ALA A 167 -20.34 -7.85 -2.61
N LEU A 168 -19.28 -7.06 -2.43
CA LEU A 168 -19.10 -5.82 -3.16
C LEU A 168 -18.82 -6.14 -4.64
N PRO A 169 -19.30 -5.33 -5.59
CA PRO A 169 -18.94 -5.49 -6.99
C PRO A 169 -17.41 -5.47 -7.19
N LYS A 170 -16.90 -6.35 -8.05
CA LYS A 170 -15.48 -6.33 -8.45
C LYS A 170 -15.16 -5.03 -9.19
N ILE A 171 -16.06 -4.62 -10.08
CA ILE A 171 -15.98 -3.34 -10.80
C ILE A 171 -16.69 -2.27 -9.99
N SER A 172 -15.93 -1.24 -9.61
CA SER A 172 -16.50 -0.04 -8.97
C SER A 172 -17.14 0.88 -10.01
N HIS A 173 -18.36 1.33 -9.73
CA HIS A 173 -19.00 2.44 -10.48
C HIS A 173 -18.68 3.81 -9.87
N PHE A 174 -18.01 3.85 -8.72
CA PHE A 174 -17.45 5.08 -8.18
C PHE A 174 -16.17 5.40 -8.95
N LEU A 175 -16.14 6.54 -9.63
CA LEU A 175 -14.98 7.02 -10.36
C LEU A 175 -13.93 7.53 -9.38
N MET A 176 -12.83 6.78 -9.25
CA MET A 176 -11.73 7.07 -8.34
C MET A 176 -10.48 7.41 -9.14
N THR A 177 -9.85 8.54 -8.81
CA THR A 177 -8.54 8.92 -9.34
C THR A 177 -7.63 9.43 -8.24
N ASN A 178 -6.46 8.81 -8.12
CA ASN A 178 -5.27 9.38 -7.52
C ASN A 178 -4.33 9.71 -8.67
N TRP A 179 -4.02 10.99 -8.82
CA TRP A 179 -3.18 11.46 -9.92
C TRP A 179 -1.77 10.90 -9.79
N PHE A 180 -1.45 9.93 -10.63
CA PHE A 180 -0.10 9.39 -10.75
C PHE A 180 0.63 10.15 -11.88
N LEU A 181 1.67 10.90 -11.50
CA LEU A 181 2.37 11.79 -12.42
C LEU A 181 3.57 11.07 -13.05
N VAL A 182 3.45 10.70 -14.32
CA VAL A 182 4.48 9.95 -15.06
C VAL A 182 5.84 10.64 -15.04
N GLY A 183 5.89 11.98 -15.17
CA GLY A 183 7.16 12.73 -15.12
C GLY A 183 7.94 12.51 -13.81
N SER A 184 7.26 12.41 -12.67
CA SER A 184 7.88 12.12 -11.37
C SER A 184 8.42 10.68 -11.31
N ILE A 185 7.69 9.72 -11.89
CA ILE A 185 8.09 8.32 -11.98
C ILE A 185 9.35 8.18 -12.85
N LEU A 186 9.36 8.83 -14.02
CA LEU A 186 10.52 8.86 -14.91
C LEU A 186 11.76 9.40 -14.19
N LYS A 187 11.61 10.52 -13.49
CA LYS A 187 12.71 11.15 -12.73
C LYS A 187 13.22 10.24 -11.61
N PHE A 188 12.32 9.66 -10.81
CA PHE A 188 12.69 8.84 -9.66
C PHE A 188 13.42 7.56 -10.08
N HIS A 189 12.89 6.85 -11.08
CA HIS A 189 13.45 5.59 -11.57
C HIS A 189 14.55 5.78 -12.64
N LYS A 190 14.86 7.02 -13.02
CA LYS A 190 15.80 7.37 -14.10
C LYS A 190 15.45 6.63 -15.40
N LEU A 191 14.18 6.72 -15.80
CA LEU A 191 13.65 6.03 -16.98
C LEU A 191 13.66 6.94 -18.20
N GLU A 192 13.89 6.33 -19.35
CA GLU A 192 13.59 6.91 -20.65
C GLU A 192 12.17 6.50 -21.04
N PRO A 193 11.31 7.45 -21.48
CA PRO A 193 9.92 7.16 -21.81
C PRO A 193 9.82 6.18 -22.99
N LEU A 194 8.75 5.38 -23.00
CA LEU A 194 8.39 4.44 -24.07
C LEU A 194 9.35 3.26 -24.31
N THR A 195 10.46 3.18 -23.57
CA THR A 195 11.32 1.99 -23.55
C THR A 195 10.61 0.80 -22.88
N GLU A 196 11.06 -0.44 -23.14
CA GLU A 196 10.48 -1.61 -22.45
C GLU A 196 10.59 -1.52 -20.92
N ARG A 197 11.69 -0.95 -20.43
CA ARG A 197 11.86 -0.72 -18.98
C ARG A 197 10.83 0.27 -18.44
N PHE A 198 10.47 1.29 -19.21
CA PHE A 198 9.38 2.20 -18.84
C PHE A 198 8.07 1.42 -18.69
N TRP A 199 7.68 0.63 -19.68
CA TRP A 199 6.44 -0.14 -19.65
C TRP A 199 6.37 -1.13 -18.49
N GLN A 200 7.47 -1.84 -18.21
CA GLN A 200 7.57 -2.75 -17.05
C GLN A 200 7.37 -2.02 -15.71
N VAL A 201 7.87 -0.77 -15.59
CA VAL A 201 7.67 0.01 -14.37
C VAL A 201 6.24 0.53 -14.30
N ILE A 202 5.68 1.07 -15.39
CA ILE A 202 4.28 1.53 -15.42
C ILE A 202 3.31 0.38 -15.12
N GLU A 203 3.58 -0.83 -15.61
CA GLU A 203 2.76 -2.01 -15.30
C GLU A 203 2.67 -2.29 -13.80
N ARG A 204 3.78 -2.12 -13.05
CA ARG A 204 3.76 -2.29 -11.59
C ARG A 204 2.89 -1.23 -10.90
N TYR A 205 2.88 0.00 -11.41
CA TYR A 205 1.96 1.04 -10.93
C TYR A 205 0.52 0.69 -11.30
N ALA A 206 0.25 0.23 -12.53
CA ALA A 206 -1.08 -0.17 -12.98
C ALA A 206 -1.67 -1.28 -12.09
N VAL A 207 -0.89 -2.32 -11.80
CA VAL A 207 -1.27 -3.40 -10.87
C VAL A 207 -1.60 -2.84 -9.49
N ASN A 208 -0.77 -1.95 -8.94
CA ASN A 208 -1.02 -1.37 -7.63
C ASN A 208 -2.27 -0.47 -7.61
N LEU A 209 -2.49 0.32 -8.66
CA LEU A 209 -3.67 1.19 -8.78
C LEU A 209 -4.96 0.36 -8.86
N ALA A 210 -4.96 -0.71 -9.68
CA ALA A 210 -6.08 -1.63 -9.80
C ALA A 210 -6.37 -2.37 -8.48
N ASP A 211 -5.33 -2.81 -7.77
CA ASP A 211 -5.45 -3.44 -6.44
C ASP A 211 -6.14 -2.54 -5.41
N HIS A 212 -6.02 -1.21 -5.57
CA HIS A 212 -6.67 -0.19 -4.75
C HIS A 212 -7.93 0.40 -5.41
N ARG A 213 -8.50 -0.30 -6.41
CA ARG A 213 -9.77 0.03 -7.09
C ARG A 213 -9.80 1.39 -7.81
N GLN A 214 -8.64 1.91 -8.21
CA GLN A 214 -8.59 3.09 -9.09
C GLN A 214 -9.01 2.71 -10.51
N ASN A 215 -10.03 3.38 -11.04
CA ASN A 215 -10.61 3.12 -12.36
C ASN A 215 -10.57 4.34 -13.30
N VAL A 216 -9.98 5.46 -12.85
CA VAL A 216 -9.74 6.63 -13.69
C VAL A 216 -8.24 6.95 -13.71
N VAL A 217 -7.65 6.82 -14.91
CA VAL A 217 -6.21 6.92 -15.15
C VAL A 217 -5.92 8.20 -15.94
N LEU A 218 -5.15 9.11 -15.35
CA LEU A 218 -4.65 10.28 -16.06
C LEU A 218 -3.73 9.82 -17.20
N THR A 219 -4.14 10.08 -18.44
CA THR A 219 -3.40 9.65 -19.63
C THR A 219 -2.63 10.85 -20.21
N PRO A 220 -1.28 10.85 -20.15
CA PRO A 220 -0.47 11.96 -20.64
C PRO A 220 -0.37 11.90 -22.17
N LEU A 221 -1.36 12.50 -22.85
CA LEU A 221 -1.40 12.52 -24.32
C LEU A 221 -0.18 13.22 -24.94
N PHE A 222 0.37 14.22 -24.24
CA PHE A 222 1.51 15.02 -24.69
C PHE A 222 2.77 14.75 -23.85
N CYS A 223 3.85 15.47 -24.15
CA CYS A 223 5.20 15.21 -23.65
C CYS A 223 5.23 14.91 -22.13
N MET A 224 5.64 13.68 -21.79
CA MET A 224 5.75 13.17 -20.42
C MET A 224 6.98 13.71 -19.68
N SER A 225 7.91 14.35 -20.40
CA SER A 225 9.09 14.98 -19.82
C SER A 225 8.96 16.50 -19.78
N ASN A 226 9.47 17.12 -18.72
CA ASN A 226 9.46 18.58 -18.55
C ASN A 226 10.24 19.35 -19.62
N ILE A 227 11.01 18.67 -20.47
CA ILE A 227 11.76 19.28 -21.57
C ILE A 227 11.37 18.56 -22.87
N PRO A 228 10.47 19.15 -23.68
CA PRO A 228 10.18 18.63 -25.00
C PRO A 228 11.48 18.58 -25.83
N LYS A 229 11.82 17.40 -26.36
CA LYS A 229 12.89 17.25 -27.35
C LYS A 229 12.25 16.97 -28.70
N LEU A 230 12.60 17.76 -29.71
CA LEU A 230 12.25 17.51 -31.10
C LEU A 230 13.41 16.77 -31.78
N ILE A 231 13.15 15.58 -32.32
CA ILE A 231 14.12 14.80 -33.11
C ILE A 231 13.40 14.39 -34.39
N ASP A 232 13.97 14.72 -35.55
CA ASP A 232 13.41 14.42 -36.89
C ASP A 232 11.94 14.87 -37.07
N GLY A 233 11.58 16.02 -36.50
CA GLY A 233 10.23 16.57 -36.55
C GLY A 233 9.23 15.92 -35.57
N ARG A 234 9.69 15.02 -34.69
CA ARG A 234 8.86 14.34 -33.68
C ARG A 234 9.14 14.85 -32.27
N THR A 235 8.09 15.16 -31.52
CA THR A 235 8.18 15.41 -30.08
C THR A 235 8.41 14.10 -29.35
N GLN A 236 9.49 14.00 -28.59
CA GLN A 236 9.85 12.77 -27.88
C GLN A 236 9.04 12.58 -26.59
N GLY A 237 8.81 11.32 -26.23
CA GLY A 237 8.21 10.95 -24.94
C GLY A 237 6.73 11.34 -24.80
N GLN A 238 5.94 11.20 -25.88
CA GLN A 238 4.50 11.38 -25.90
C GLN A 238 3.81 10.08 -26.33
N LEU A 239 2.57 9.87 -25.93
CA LEU A 239 1.82 8.65 -26.30
C LEU A 239 1.32 8.69 -27.74
N ILE A 240 1.11 9.88 -28.31
CA ILE A 240 0.68 10.08 -29.69
C ILE A 240 1.84 10.67 -30.47
N ASP A 241 2.39 9.92 -31.43
CA ASP A 241 3.39 10.46 -32.34
C ASP A 241 2.71 11.32 -33.41
N ILE A 242 3.17 12.56 -33.56
CA ILE A 242 2.62 13.56 -34.49
C ILE A 242 3.72 13.94 -35.47
N VAL A 243 3.45 13.77 -36.77
CA VAL A 243 4.38 14.13 -37.85
C VAL A 243 3.70 15.10 -38.80
N GLU A 244 4.29 16.28 -39.02
CA GLU A 244 3.87 17.18 -40.09
C GLU A 244 4.46 16.71 -41.43
N LYS A 245 3.60 16.32 -42.37
CA LYS A 245 4.01 15.85 -43.71
C LYS A 245 4.06 16.97 -44.75
N GLY A 246 3.46 18.11 -44.43
CA GLY A 246 3.37 19.32 -45.25
C GLY A 246 2.53 20.36 -44.51
N SER A 247 2.51 21.61 -44.99
CA SER A 247 1.80 22.71 -44.33
C SER A 247 0.33 22.34 -44.04
N GLY A 248 0.00 22.23 -42.75
CA GLY A 248 -1.35 21.88 -42.28
C GLY A 248 -1.77 20.41 -42.45
N GLN A 249 -0.85 19.52 -42.82
CA GLN A 249 -1.09 18.08 -42.99
C GLN A 249 -0.31 17.29 -41.94
N TYR A 250 -1.04 16.59 -41.06
CA TYR A 250 -0.48 15.80 -39.97
C TYR A 250 -0.81 14.33 -40.11
N GLU A 251 0.16 13.48 -39.78
CA GLU A 251 -0.01 12.04 -39.58
C GLU A 251 0.13 11.74 -38.08
N PHE A 252 -0.72 10.84 -37.59
CA PHE A 252 -0.76 10.43 -36.18
C PHE A 252 -0.48 8.93 -36.07
N ASP A 253 0.43 8.55 -35.19
CA ASP A 253 0.63 7.17 -34.76
C ASP A 253 0.19 7.03 -33.30
N LEU A 254 -0.78 6.13 -33.08
CA LEU A 254 -1.44 5.88 -31.80
C LEU A 254 -0.91 4.63 -31.09
N HIS A 255 0.11 3.95 -31.63
CA HIS A 255 0.60 2.69 -31.08
C HIS A 255 0.91 2.73 -29.57
N ASN A 256 1.58 3.78 -29.10
CA ASN A 256 1.90 3.93 -27.68
C ASN A 256 0.68 4.31 -26.83
N LEU A 257 -0.29 5.04 -27.39
CA LEU A 257 -1.56 5.32 -26.74
C LEU A 257 -2.38 4.03 -26.56
N ASP A 258 -2.48 3.21 -27.60
CA ASP A 258 -3.18 1.92 -27.55
C ASP A 258 -2.52 1.01 -26.51
N ARG A 259 -1.18 0.90 -26.55
CA ARG A 259 -0.42 0.13 -25.55
C ARG A 259 -0.66 0.63 -24.13
N TRP A 260 -0.74 1.93 -23.91
CA TRP A 260 -1.05 2.51 -22.62
C TRP A 260 -2.46 2.13 -22.15
N ILE A 261 -3.45 2.31 -23.01
CA ILE A 261 -4.85 1.98 -22.74
C ILE A 261 -4.98 0.49 -22.39
N GLU A 262 -4.46 -0.40 -23.25
CA GLU A 262 -4.49 -1.84 -23.05
C GLU A 262 -3.78 -2.27 -21.76
N LEU A 263 -2.67 -1.63 -21.41
CA LEU A 263 -1.94 -1.93 -20.18
C LEU A 263 -2.80 -1.69 -18.94
N PHE A 264 -3.52 -0.58 -18.86
CA PHE A 264 -4.40 -0.32 -17.71
C PHE A 264 -5.64 -1.24 -17.73
N PHE A 265 -6.33 -1.36 -18.87
CA PHE A 265 -7.50 -2.23 -19.00
C PHE A 265 -7.20 -3.71 -18.70
N ARG A 266 -5.96 -4.18 -18.93
CA ARG A 266 -5.54 -5.54 -18.59
C ARG A 266 -5.61 -5.80 -17.08
N HIS A 267 -5.37 -4.78 -16.25
CA HIS A 267 -5.27 -4.92 -14.80
C HIS A 267 -6.53 -4.50 -14.04
N GLY A 268 -7.44 -3.74 -14.66
CA GLY A 268 -8.73 -3.33 -14.10
C GLY A 268 -9.01 -1.85 -14.30
#